data_AF-A0A836TID6-F1
#
_entry.id   AF-A0A836TID6-F1
#
_cell.length_a   1.000
_cell.length_b   1.000
_cell.length_c   1.000
_cell.angle_alpha   90.00
_cell.angle_beta   90.00
_cell.angle_gamma   90.00
#
_symmetry.space_group_name_H-M   'P 1'
#
loop_
_entity.id
_entity.type
_entity.pdbx_description
1 polymer ?
#
loop_
_entity_poly.entity_id
_entity_poly.type
_entity_poly.pdbx_seq_one_letter_code
_entity_poly.pdbx_strand_id
1 'polypeptide(L)'
;MADSESVKSVFASIHEKFGDIDSLINNAALPPVSGFEDFVSNSNDLRVRESYVINCAAPLWCIKYCLNQGETTGKVIINVLTARALTGHTRHIDYFSSKGGLYNATISFAHDYPRHRFRSIMSGNIDTGNGGDSPQEMWQEICRNIFSNDDRPYREIYFMPRRQFYLHLLRYYLRHFFNTKRLSIGRRGRNQSPR
;
A
#
# COMPACT_ATOMS: atom_id res chain seq x y z
N MET A 1 -11.00 -3.26 13.15
CA MET A 1 -9.64 -2.89 12.68
C MET A 1 -9.12 -1.57 13.26
N ALA A 2 -9.92 -0.74 13.95
CA ALA A 2 -9.44 0.54 14.48
C ALA A 2 -8.57 0.44 15.76
N ASP A 3 -8.35 -0.79 16.25
CA ASP A 3 -7.61 -1.09 17.47
C ASP A 3 -6.73 -2.33 17.26
N SER A 4 -5.49 -2.30 17.76
CA SER A 4 -4.51 -3.36 17.55
C SER A 4 -4.80 -4.64 18.32
N GLU A 5 -5.40 -4.55 19.51
CA GLU A 5 -5.77 -5.73 20.29
C GLU A 5 -6.94 -6.47 19.64
N SER A 6 -7.90 -5.74 19.08
CA SER A 6 -8.96 -6.31 18.24
C SER A 6 -8.38 -7.08 17.04
N VAL A 7 -7.39 -6.50 16.32
CA VAL A 7 -6.74 -7.21 15.20
C VAL A 7 -6.02 -8.46 15.69
N LYS A 8 -5.23 -8.36 16.77
CA LYS A 8 -4.51 -9.49 17.37
C LYS A 8 -5.44 -10.65 17.73
N SER A 9 -6.56 -10.34 18.40
CA SER A 9 -7.56 -11.33 18.80
C SER A 9 -8.15 -12.07 17.59
N VAL A 10 -8.48 -11.34 16.52
CA VAL A 10 -8.98 -11.94 15.28
C VAL A 10 -7.96 -12.90 14.65
N PHE A 11 -6.69 -12.50 14.57
CA PHE A 11 -5.64 -13.37 14.03
C PHE A 11 -5.39 -14.62 14.90
N ALA A 12 -5.51 -14.50 16.22
CA ALA A 12 -5.46 -15.66 17.12
C ALA A 12 -6.63 -16.63 16.85
N SER A 13 -7.85 -16.12 16.73
CA SER A 13 -9.03 -16.94 16.43
C SER A 13 -9.00 -17.58 15.03
N ILE A 14 -8.46 -16.88 14.02
CA ILE A 14 -8.25 -17.45 12.68
C ILE A 14 -7.29 -18.63 12.77
N HIS A 15 -6.17 -18.46 13.47
CA HIS A 15 -5.18 -19.51 13.62
C HIS A 15 -5.73 -20.75 14.36
N GLU A 16 -6.48 -20.53 15.45
CA GLU A 16 -7.12 -21.62 16.19
C GLU A 16 -8.12 -22.41 15.33
N LYS A 17 -8.89 -21.73 14.47
CA LYS A 17 -9.97 -22.35 13.70
C LYS A 17 -9.55 -22.91 12.35
N PHE A 18 -8.60 -22.25 11.68
CA PHE A 18 -8.25 -22.52 10.29
C PHE A 18 -6.76 -22.81 10.08
N GLY A 19 -5.92 -22.63 11.10
CA GLY A 19 -4.47 -22.81 11.00
C GLY A 19 -3.75 -21.62 10.38
N ASP A 20 -2.68 -21.90 9.65
CA ASP A 20 -1.79 -20.87 9.13
C ASP A 20 -2.42 -20.05 7.99
N ILE A 21 -2.14 -18.75 7.99
CA ILE A 21 -2.57 -17.86 6.92
C ILE A 21 -1.55 -17.91 5.79
N ASP A 22 -1.98 -18.43 4.63
CA ASP A 22 -1.20 -18.44 3.40
C ASP A 22 -1.21 -17.08 2.69
N SER A 23 -2.34 -16.38 2.76
CA SER A 23 -2.58 -15.15 2.01
C SER A 23 -3.37 -14.13 2.82
N LEU A 24 -2.88 -12.88 2.86
CA LEU A 24 -3.51 -11.74 3.49
C LEU A 24 -3.85 -10.68 2.45
N ILE A 25 -5.11 -10.23 2.43
CA ILE A 25 -5.56 -9.14 1.54
C ILE A 25 -5.99 -7.95 2.40
N ASN A 26 -5.18 -6.90 2.43
CA ASN A 26 -5.53 -5.63 3.07
C ASN A 26 -6.29 -4.74 2.09
N ASN A 27 -7.62 -4.92 2.06
CA ASN A 27 -8.53 -4.13 1.22
C ASN A 27 -9.28 -3.03 1.98
N ALA A 28 -9.53 -3.23 3.29
CA ALA A 28 -10.31 -2.29 4.09
C ALA A 28 -9.77 -0.86 3.97
N ALA A 29 -10.67 0.09 3.72
CA ALA A 29 -10.32 1.48 3.57
C ALA A 29 -11.47 2.39 4.02
N LEU A 30 -11.13 3.55 4.57
CA LEU A 30 -12.05 4.67 4.71
C LEU A 30 -12.07 5.41 3.36
N PRO A 31 -13.14 5.32 2.55
CA PRO A 31 -13.16 5.87 1.20
C PRO A 31 -13.20 7.40 1.23
N PRO A 32 -12.72 8.09 0.17
CA PRO A 32 -12.88 9.53 0.02
C PRO A 32 -14.33 10.03 0.17
N VAL A 33 -14.53 11.25 0.67
CA VAL A 33 -15.85 11.91 0.72
C VAL A 33 -16.06 12.73 -0.54
N SER A 34 -17.24 12.62 -1.17
CA SER A 34 -17.61 13.47 -2.31
C SER A 34 -17.67 14.95 -1.92
N GLY A 35 -17.33 15.84 -2.86
CA GLY A 35 -17.37 17.31 -2.63
C GLY A 35 -16.28 17.86 -1.70
N PHE A 36 -15.36 17.02 -1.23
CA PHE A 36 -14.25 17.45 -0.38
C PHE A 36 -13.11 18.03 -1.23
N GLU A 37 -13.06 19.36 -1.35
CA GLU A 37 -12.08 20.07 -2.18
C GLU A 37 -11.07 20.90 -1.37
N ASP A 38 -11.47 21.42 -0.20
CA ASP A 38 -10.58 22.18 0.68
C ASP A 38 -10.31 21.45 2.00
N PHE A 39 -9.08 20.94 2.14
CA PHE A 39 -8.66 20.26 3.36
C PHE A 39 -8.55 21.22 4.56
N VAL A 40 -8.05 22.44 4.36
CA VAL A 40 -7.79 23.37 5.46
C VAL A 40 -9.11 23.85 6.06
N SER A 41 -10.08 24.18 5.21
CA SER A 41 -11.36 24.72 5.67
C SER A 41 -12.38 23.66 6.09
N ASN A 42 -12.27 22.42 5.59
CA ASN A 42 -13.33 21.42 5.76
C ASN A 42 -12.88 20.08 6.36
N SER A 43 -11.60 19.89 6.70
CA SER A 43 -11.14 18.64 7.32
C SER A 43 -11.80 18.41 8.69
N ASN A 44 -11.89 17.14 9.05
CA ASN A 44 -12.36 16.68 10.35
C ASN A 44 -11.25 15.84 10.98
N ASP A 45 -10.78 16.25 12.17
CA ASP A 45 -9.62 15.63 12.83
C ASP A 45 -9.82 14.14 13.12
N LEU A 46 -11.03 13.74 13.54
CA LEU A 46 -11.35 12.33 13.79
C LEU A 46 -11.24 11.53 12.49
N ARG A 47 -11.79 12.07 11.40
CA ARG A 47 -11.72 11.43 10.10
C ARG A 47 -10.29 11.32 9.59
N VAL A 48 -9.48 12.37 9.76
CA VAL A 48 -8.05 12.33 9.39
C VAL A 48 -7.37 11.20 10.17
N ARG A 49 -7.57 11.12 11.49
CA ARG A 49 -7.03 10.03 12.31
C ARG A 49 -7.50 8.65 11.80
N GLU A 50 -8.79 8.49 11.54
CA GLU A 50 -9.37 7.23 11.07
C GLU A 50 -8.83 6.82 9.70
N SER A 51 -8.63 7.75 8.77
CA SER A 51 -8.00 7.49 7.46
C SER A 51 -6.63 6.84 7.65
N TYR A 52 -5.79 7.35 8.55
CA TYR A 52 -4.48 6.75 8.82
C TYR A 52 -4.57 5.43 9.58
N VAL A 53 -5.46 5.32 10.56
CA VAL A 53 -5.62 4.06 11.32
C VAL A 53 -6.11 2.94 10.39
N ILE A 54 -7.16 3.17 9.61
CA ILE A 54 -7.78 2.14 8.77
C ILE A 54 -6.93 1.85 7.53
N ASN A 55 -6.44 2.88 6.82
CA ASN A 55 -5.77 2.67 5.54
C ASN A 55 -4.28 2.33 5.67
N CYS A 56 -3.67 2.59 6.84
CA CYS A 56 -2.24 2.41 7.06
C CYS A 56 -1.94 1.54 8.28
N ALA A 57 -2.21 2.01 9.50
CA ALA A 57 -1.77 1.32 10.72
C ALA A 57 -2.35 -0.09 10.87
N ALA A 58 -3.65 -0.25 10.59
CA ALA A 58 -4.32 -1.54 10.69
C ALA A 58 -3.74 -2.60 9.74
N PRO A 59 -3.53 -2.32 8.43
CA PRO A 59 -2.77 -3.20 7.55
C PRO A 59 -1.37 -3.57 8.08
N LEU A 60 -0.63 -2.64 8.71
CA LEU A 60 0.67 -2.98 9.32
C LEU A 60 0.53 -3.98 10.47
N TRP A 61 -0.51 -3.82 11.31
CA TRP A 61 -0.81 -4.78 12.36
C TRP A 61 -1.20 -6.15 11.78
N CYS A 62 -2.06 -6.17 10.76
CA CYS A 62 -2.43 -7.40 10.05
C CYS A 62 -1.20 -8.11 9.47
N ILE A 63 -0.27 -7.38 8.84
CA ILE A 63 0.98 -7.94 8.31
C ILE A 63 1.82 -8.50 9.46
N LYS A 64 2.03 -7.73 10.53
CA LYS A 64 2.79 -8.18 11.71
C LYS A 64 2.25 -9.51 12.26
N TYR A 65 0.94 -9.60 12.48
CA TYR A 65 0.35 -10.82 13.05
C TYR A 65 0.33 -11.98 12.04
N CYS A 66 0.11 -11.70 10.75
CA CYS A 66 0.21 -12.71 9.69
C CYS A 66 1.60 -13.33 9.59
N LEU A 67 2.65 -12.50 9.65
CA LEU A 67 4.05 -12.95 9.54
C LEU A 67 4.57 -13.62 10.81
N ASN A 68 4.01 -13.30 11.97
CA ASN A 68 4.39 -13.90 13.25
C ASN A 68 3.70 -15.25 13.53
N GLN A 69 2.83 -15.73 12.64
CA GLN A 69 2.10 -16.98 12.81
C GLN A 69 2.45 -17.97 11.70
N GLY A 70 2.73 -19.20 12.08
CA GLY A 70 2.85 -20.30 11.13
C GLY A 70 4.11 -20.28 10.29
N GLU A 71 3.96 -20.66 9.02
CA GLU A 71 5.06 -20.71 8.05
C GLU A 71 5.86 -19.40 7.94
N THR A 72 7.19 -19.53 7.98
CA THR A 72 8.11 -18.38 7.95
C THR A 72 8.48 -17.94 6.52
N THR A 73 7.88 -18.57 5.51
CA THR A 73 8.12 -18.27 4.09
C THR A 73 6.84 -18.43 3.26
N GLY A 74 6.85 -18.00 2.00
CA GLY A 74 5.81 -18.35 1.01
C GLY A 74 4.51 -17.53 1.08
N LYS A 75 4.20 -16.92 2.23
CA LYS A 75 3.00 -16.08 2.43
C LYS A 75 2.86 -14.99 1.37
N VAL A 76 1.62 -14.71 0.97
CA VAL A 76 1.26 -13.63 0.03
C VAL A 76 0.54 -12.51 0.74
N ILE A 77 1.08 -11.30 0.66
CA ILE A 77 0.50 -10.09 1.24
C ILE A 77 0.09 -9.18 0.09
N ILE A 78 -1.21 -8.93 -0.05
CA ILE A 78 -1.78 -8.08 -1.08
C ILE A 78 -2.36 -6.82 -0.42
N ASN A 79 -1.83 -5.66 -0.77
CA ASN A 79 -2.33 -4.36 -0.33
C ASN A 79 -3.06 -3.68 -1.48
N VAL A 80 -4.34 -3.32 -1.27
CA VAL A 80 -5.11 -2.54 -2.25
C VAL A 80 -4.82 -1.05 -2.04
N LEU A 81 -4.15 -0.47 -3.01
CA LEU A 81 -3.60 0.88 -3.02
C LEU A 81 -4.10 1.65 -4.25
N THR A 82 -3.46 2.79 -4.52
CA THR A 82 -3.77 3.63 -5.67
C THR A 82 -2.50 4.30 -6.18
N ALA A 83 -2.40 4.55 -7.50
CA ALA A 83 -1.29 5.29 -8.11
C ALA A 83 -1.06 6.69 -7.49
N ARG A 84 -2.09 7.26 -6.85
CA ARG A 84 -2.01 8.54 -6.15
C ARG A 84 -1.31 8.47 -4.80
N ALA A 85 -1.07 7.27 -4.26
CA ALA A 85 -0.19 7.08 -3.11
C ALA A 85 1.26 7.53 -3.40
N LEU A 86 1.70 7.39 -4.65
CA LEU A 86 3.01 7.84 -5.12
C LEU A 86 2.99 9.32 -5.54
N THR A 87 1.96 9.72 -6.27
CA THR A 87 1.96 11.01 -7.01
C THR A 87 1.23 12.15 -6.30
N GLY A 88 0.45 11.84 -5.27
CA GLY A 88 -0.47 12.78 -4.63
C GLY A 88 -1.69 13.13 -5.48
N HIS A 89 -2.59 13.93 -4.91
CA HIS A 89 -3.75 14.49 -5.62
C HIS A 89 -4.10 15.86 -5.02
N THR A 90 -4.82 16.66 -5.79
CA THR A 90 -5.40 17.95 -5.36
C THR A 90 -6.54 17.83 -4.35
N ARG A 91 -7.02 16.62 -4.03
CA ARG A 91 -8.16 16.36 -3.12
C ARG A 91 -7.85 15.15 -2.25
N HIS A 92 -8.58 14.96 -1.15
CA HIS A 92 -8.50 13.79 -0.27
C HIS A 92 -7.08 13.53 0.26
N ILE A 93 -6.47 14.58 0.83
CA ILE A 93 -5.08 14.58 1.28
C ILE A 93 -4.83 13.43 2.26
N ASP A 94 -5.68 13.28 3.28
CA ASP A 94 -5.63 12.23 4.30
C ASP A 94 -5.74 10.80 3.74
N TYR A 95 -6.60 10.61 2.75
CA TYR A 95 -6.76 9.32 2.08
C TYR A 95 -5.50 8.93 1.29
N PHE A 96 -5.00 9.81 0.43
CA PHE A 96 -3.85 9.48 -0.41
C PHE A 96 -2.55 9.43 0.40
N SER A 97 -2.38 10.27 1.41
CA SER A 97 -1.21 10.24 2.30
C SER A 97 -1.19 8.97 3.17
N SER A 98 -2.34 8.53 3.69
CA SER A 98 -2.43 7.27 4.44
C SER A 98 -2.12 6.05 3.56
N LYS A 99 -2.63 6.00 2.32
CA LYS A 99 -2.24 4.98 1.33
C LYS A 99 -0.77 5.08 0.92
N GLY A 100 -0.19 6.29 0.91
CA GLY A 100 1.24 6.53 0.73
C GLY A 100 2.11 5.89 1.83
N GLY A 101 1.65 5.96 3.08
CA GLY A 101 2.30 5.28 4.21
C GLY A 101 2.34 3.76 4.03
N LEU A 102 1.20 3.16 3.68
CA LEU A 102 1.14 1.71 3.43
C LEU A 102 1.94 1.31 2.18
N TYR A 103 1.93 2.11 1.12
CA TYR A 103 2.75 1.90 -0.08
C TYR A 103 4.24 1.80 0.28
N ASN A 104 4.75 2.77 1.02
CA ASN A 104 6.15 2.76 1.45
C ASN A 104 6.46 1.54 2.33
N ALA A 105 5.61 1.26 3.31
CA ALA A 105 5.78 0.10 4.19
C ALA A 105 5.78 -1.23 3.42
N THR A 106 4.96 -1.36 2.36
CA THR A 106 4.90 -2.57 1.53
C THR A 106 6.25 -2.85 0.85
N ILE A 107 6.88 -1.81 0.31
CA ILE A 107 8.21 -1.91 -0.31
C ILE A 107 9.27 -2.29 0.73
N SER A 108 9.24 -1.65 1.91
CA SER A 108 10.15 -1.97 3.01
C SER A 108 9.98 -3.41 3.50
N PHE A 109 8.74 -3.88 3.68
CA PHE A 109 8.49 -5.27 4.07
C PHE A 109 9.00 -6.27 3.04
N ALA A 110 8.84 -5.98 1.75
CA ALA A 110 9.37 -6.86 0.71
C ALA A 110 10.90 -6.95 0.71
N HIS A 111 11.58 -5.87 1.12
CA HIS A 111 13.03 -5.86 1.31
C HIS A 111 13.45 -6.64 2.57
N ASP A 112 12.76 -6.43 3.68
CA ASP A 112 13.14 -7.01 4.98
C ASP A 112 12.70 -8.49 5.10
N TYR A 113 11.65 -8.88 4.37
CA TYR A 113 11.09 -10.22 4.39
C TYR A 113 10.97 -10.82 2.97
N PRO A 114 12.09 -11.00 2.25
CA PRO A 114 12.08 -11.37 0.82
C PRO A 114 11.62 -12.82 0.57
N ARG A 115 11.46 -13.62 1.62
CA ARG A 115 10.91 -14.98 1.55
C ARG A 115 9.37 -15.00 1.48
N HIS A 116 8.74 -13.84 1.62
CA HIS A 116 7.31 -13.62 1.41
C HIS A 116 7.09 -12.75 0.17
N ARG A 117 5.87 -12.79 -0.36
CA ARG A 117 5.48 -12.10 -1.59
C ARG A 117 4.54 -10.94 -1.27
N PHE A 118 4.99 -9.72 -1.52
CA PHE A 118 4.20 -8.51 -1.35
C PHE A 118 3.69 -8.01 -2.71
N ARG A 119 2.42 -7.65 -2.77
CA ARG A 119 1.75 -7.17 -3.98
C ARG A 119 0.97 -5.90 -3.68
N SER A 120 1.15 -4.90 -4.51
CA SER A 120 0.42 -3.64 -4.47
C SER A 120 -0.54 -3.58 -5.65
N ILE A 121 -1.84 -3.68 -5.39
CA ILE A 121 -2.88 -3.49 -6.39
C ILE A 121 -3.14 -1.98 -6.49
N MET A 122 -2.65 -1.34 -7.55
CA MET A 122 -2.65 0.10 -7.73
C MET A 122 -3.90 0.57 -8.47
N SER A 123 -5.04 0.49 -7.78
CA SER A 123 -6.35 0.77 -8.36
C SER A 123 -6.59 2.27 -8.62
N GLY A 124 -7.26 2.54 -9.74
CA GLY A 124 -7.81 3.83 -10.13
C GLY A 124 -9.25 4.01 -9.63
N ASN A 125 -10.09 4.63 -10.46
CA ASN A 125 -11.51 4.73 -10.18
C ASN A 125 -12.15 3.36 -10.43
N ILE A 126 -12.89 2.80 -9.48
CA ILE A 126 -13.54 1.49 -9.65
C ILE A 126 -14.93 1.72 -10.24
N ASP A 127 -15.22 1.11 -11.38
CA ASP A 127 -16.48 1.27 -12.11
C ASP A 127 -16.88 -0.05 -12.78
N THR A 128 -18.18 -0.29 -12.93
CA THR A 128 -18.73 -1.50 -13.55
C THR A 128 -19.22 -1.30 -14.99
N GLY A 129 -19.11 -0.08 -15.56
CA GLY A 129 -19.55 0.16 -16.94
C GLY A 129 -19.00 1.40 -17.65
N ASN A 130 -18.44 2.39 -16.95
CA ASN A 130 -18.08 3.69 -17.55
C ASN A 130 -16.59 4.07 -17.46
N GLY A 131 -15.68 3.10 -17.65
CA GLY A 131 -14.25 3.37 -17.91
C GLY A 131 -13.34 3.44 -16.67
N GLY A 132 -13.76 2.82 -15.55
CA GLY A 132 -12.93 2.55 -14.38
C GLY A 132 -12.39 1.11 -14.34
N ASP A 133 -11.64 0.80 -13.30
CA ASP A 133 -11.15 -0.53 -12.99
C ASP A 133 -12.34 -1.45 -12.67
N SER A 134 -12.48 -2.53 -13.43
CA SER A 134 -13.54 -3.52 -13.21
C SER A 134 -13.29 -4.32 -11.93
N PRO A 135 -14.25 -4.40 -10.99
CA PRO A 135 -14.12 -5.24 -9.81
C PRO A 135 -13.81 -6.71 -10.13
N GLN A 136 -14.37 -7.23 -11.22
CA GLN A 136 -14.16 -8.60 -11.67
C GLN A 136 -12.72 -8.81 -12.14
N GLU A 137 -12.17 -7.88 -12.93
CA GLU A 137 -10.77 -7.95 -13.37
C GLU A 137 -9.80 -7.80 -12.20
N MET A 138 -10.09 -6.88 -11.27
CA MET A 138 -9.32 -6.72 -10.04
C MET A 138 -9.30 -8.01 -9.21
N TRP A 139 -10.45 -8.65 -9.04
CA TRP A 139 -10.55 -9.92 -8.32
C TRP A 139 -9.75 -11.02 -9.02
N GLN A 140 -9.83 -11.12 -10.35
CA GLN A 140 -9.03 -12.08 -11.12
C GLN A 140 -7.52 -11.85 -10.95
N GLU A 141 -7.05 -10.59 -10.90
CA GLU A 141 -5.65 -10.28 -10.61
C GLU A 141 -5.25 -10.68 -9.18
N ILE A 142 -6.11 -10.44 -8.19
CA ILE A 142 -5.88 -10.87 -6.81
C ILE A 142 -5.71 -12.39 -6.75
N CYS A 143 -6.65 -13.15 -7.31
CA CYS A 143 -6.56 -14.62 -7.38
C CYS A 143 -5.28 -15.07 -8.08
N ARG A 144 -4.94 -14.47 -9.23
CA ARG A 144 -3.70 -14.80 -9.96
C ARG A 144 -2.46 -14.59 -9.11
N ASN A 145 -2.40 -13.53 -8.30
CA ASN A 145 -1.25 -13.28 -7.44
C ASN A 145 -1.16 -14.27 -6.27
N ILE A 146 -2.30 -14.64 -5.67
CA ILE A 146 -2.37 -15.67 -4.62
C ILE A 146 -1.79 -16.99 -5.13
N PHE A 147 -2.28 -17.45 -6.29
CA PHE A 147 -1.95 -18.77 -6.84
C PHE A 147 -0.76 -18.78 -7.81
N SER A 148 -0.11 -17.64 -8.06
CA SER A 148 1.06 -17.60 -8.97
C SER A 148 2.30 -18.23 -8.36
N ASN A 149 3.18 -18.75 -9.23
CA ASN A 149 4.55 -19.17 -8.88
C ASN A 149 5.57 -18.03 -9.02
N ASP A 150 5.11 -16.77 -9.06
CA ASP A 150 5.99 -15.61 -9.18
C ASP A 150 6.67 -15.34 -7.83
N ASP A 151 7.95 -15.72 -7.73
CA ASP A 151 8.79 -15.68 -6.54
C ASP A 151 9.32 -14.27 -6.19
N ARG A 152 9.06 -13.28 -7.04
CA ARG A 152 9.46 -11.90 -6.79
C ARG A 152 8.94 -11.40 -5.44
N PRO A 153 9.81 -10.84 -4.58
CA PRO A 153 9.41 -10.31 -3.28
C PRO A 153 8.38 -9.19 -3.38
N TYR A 154 8.46 -8.35 -4.42
CA TYR A 154 7.57 -7.21 -4.60
C TYR A 154 7.07 -7.07 -6.04
N ARG A 155 5.79 -6.68 -6.19
CA ARG A 155 5.23 -6.17 -7.44
C ARG A 155 4.14 -5.13 -7.23
N GLU A 156 4.00 -4.27 -8.23
CA GLU A 156 2.86 -3.39 -8.42
C GLU A 156 2.05 -3.80 -9.65
N ILE A 157 0.74 -3.75 -9.52
CA ILE A 157 -0.22 -4.10 -10.57
C ILE A 157 -1.08 -2.88 -10.84
N TYR A 158 -1.05 -2.38 -12.09
CA TYR A 158 -1.83 -1.23 -12.54
C TYR A 158 -2.83 -1.66 -13.62
N PHE A 159 -4.07 -1.16 -13.55
CA PHE A 159 -5.13 -1.44 -14.51
C PHE A 159 -5.18 -0.35 -15.60
N MET A 160 -4.10 -0.20 -16.36
CA MET A 160 -4.06 0.75 -17.48
C MET A 160 -3.12 0.29 -18.59
N PRO A 161 -3.33 0.73 -19.85
CA PRO A 161 -2.44 0.40 -20.96
C PRO A 161 -0.99 0.84 -20.72
N ARG A 162 -0.03 0.01 -21.15
CA ARG A 162 1.42 0.25 -20.98
C ARG A 162 1.87 1.66 -21.41
N ARG A 163 1.35 2.18 -22.52
CA ARG A 163 1.66 3.52 -23.02
C ARG A 163 1.19 4.61 -22.05
N GLN A 164 -0.02 4.47 -21.48
CA GLN A 164 -0.55 5.43 -20.52
C GLN A 164 0.26 5.38 -19.21
N PHE A 165 0.59 4.18 -18.74
CA PHE A 165 1.44 4.00 -17.57
C PHE A 165 2.83 4.62 -17.75
N TYR A 166 3.47 4.39 -18.89
CA TYR A 166 4.77 4.99 -19.19
C TYR A 166 4.71 6.52 -19.17
N LEU A 167 3.69 7.11 -19.81
CA LEU A 167 3.49 8.56 -19.80
C LEU A 167 3.21 9.09 -18.38
N HIS A 168 2.46 8.34 -17.56
CA HIS A 168 2.19 8.69 -16.17
C HIS A 168 3.50 8.77 -15.35
N LEU A 169 4.32 7.72 -15.40
CA LEU A 169 5.61 7.69 -14.70
C LEU A 169 6.57 8.76 -15.22
N LEU A 170 6.68 8.93 -16.53
CA LEU A 170 7.54 9.95 -17.12
C LEU A 170 7.17 11.35 -16.63
N ARG A 171 5.87 11.70 -16.65
CA ARG A 171 5.38 12.99 -16.14
C ARG A 171 5.69 13.17 -14.65
N TYR A 172 5.51 12.11 -13.85
CA TYR A 172 5.84 12.14 -12.43
C TYR A 172 7.33 12.43 -12.20
N TYR A 173 8.23 11.66 -12.82
CA TYR A 173 9.67 11.83 -12.64
C TYR A 173 10.21 13.15 -13.21
N LEU A 174 9.69 13.62 -14.34
CA LEU A 174 10.04 14.94 -14.87
C LEU A 174 9.64 16.04 -13.88
N ARG A 175 8.40 16.02 -13.41
CA ARG A 175 7.92 16.99 -12.40
C ARG A 175 8.77 16.92 -11.12
N HIS A 176 9.08 15.71 -10.66
CA HIS A 176 9.92 15.51 -9.48
C HIS A 176 11.32 16.10 -9.70
N PHE A 177 11.94 15.84 -10.86
CA PHE A 177 13.26 16.37 -11.20
C PHE A 177 13.27 17.90 -11.21
N PHE A 178 12.30 18.54 -11.87
CA PHE A 178 12.21 20.00 -11.96
C PHE A 178 11.91 20.68 -10.62
N ASN A 179 11.19 20.01 -9.72
CA ASN A 179 10.87 20.54 -8.39
C ASN A 179 11.93 20.22 -7.32
N THR A 180 13.00 19.51 -7.67
CA THR A 180 14.04 19.11 -6.72
C THR A 180 15.26 20.00 -6.83
N LYS A 181 15.51 20.82 -5.80
CA LYS A 181 16.80 21.50 -5.64
C LYS A 181 17.83 20.52 -5.10
N ARG A 182 18.93 20.31 -5.82
CA ARG A 182 20.05 19.45 -5.39
C ARG A 182 21.17 20.30 -4.83
N LEU A 183 21.57 20.02 -3.59
CA LEU A 183 22.74 20.63 -2.96
C LEU A 183 23.87 19.60 -2.94
N SER A 184 24.99 19.90 -3.59
CA SER A 184 26.20 19.09 -3.49
C SER A 184 26.92 19.46 -2.18
N ILE A 185 26.54 18.81 -1.09
CA ILE A 185 27.22 18.95 0.19
C ILE A 185 28.26 17.84 0.25
N GLY A 186 29.55 18.20 0.27
CA GLY A 186 30.64 17.28 0.54
C GLY A 186 30.48 16.72 1.96
N ARG A 187 29.76 15.60 2.11
CA ARG A 187 29.74 14.85 3.36
C ARG A 187 31.15 14.31 3.52
N ARG A 188 31.94 14.88 4.44
CA ARG A 188 33.18 14.22 4.91
C ARG A 188 32.77 12.79 5.26
N GLY A 189 33.40 11.81 4.62
CA GLY A 189 33.11 10.41 4.87
C GLY A 189 33.06 10.17 6.37
N ARG A 190 32.14 9.32 6.84
CA ARG A 190 32.17 8.84 8.23
C ARG A 190 33.61 8.39 8.46
N ASN A 191 34.36 9.18 9.22
CA ASN A 191 35.69 8.80 9.65
C ASN A 191 35.52 7.43 10.28
N GLN A 192 36.31 6.49 9.77
CA GLN A 192 36.56 5.21 10.38
C GLN A 192 36.73 5.44 11.88
N SER A 193 35.79 4.94 12.68
CA SER A 193 35.97 4.88 14.13
C SER A 193 37.09 3.88 14.39
N PRO A 194 38.21 4.27 15.04
CA PRO A 194 39.20 3.31 15.48
C PRO A 194 38.68 2.67 16.77
N ARG A 195 38.35 1.38 16.71
CA ARG A 195 38.59 0.34 17.72
C ARG A 195 37.93 -0.96 17.28
#